data_AF-A0A401QNV1-F1
#
_entry.id   AF-A0A401QNV1-F1
#
_cell.length_a   1.000
_cell.length_b   1.000
_cell.length_c   1.000
_cell.angle_alpha   90.00
_cell.angle_beta   90.00
_cell.angle_gamma   90.00
#
_symmetry.space_group_name_H-M   'P 1'
#
loop_
_entity.id
_entity.type
_entity.pdbx_description
1 polymer ?
#
loop_
_entity_poly.entity_id
_entity_poly.type
_entity_poly.pdbx_seq_one_letter_code
_entity_poly.pdbx_strand_id
1 'polypeptide(L)'
;MRSEHDAYYWAPLAQHERAGSMASLLSARKDPAAWRQPELPEVIAMLNYKLDAVKSNAAAYLQHLCFRNDKLKTEVRRLKGIPVLVELLDHPKKEVHHGACGALKNISYGRDPDNKKAIKNCDGVPSLVRLLRKARDMDLNEVITGTWAERRGGG
;
A
#
# COMPACT_ATOMS: atom_id res chain seq x y z
N MET A 1 38.66 75.86 17.98
CA MET A 1 37.94 76.73 17.02
C MET A 1 36.85 75.87 16.39
N ARG A 2 35.58 76.02 16.82
CA ARG A 2 34.42 76.49 16.02
C ARG A 2 34.23 75.71 14.71
N SER A 3 33.08 75.14 14.35
CA SER A 3 31.74 75.08 14.93
C SER A 3 30.95 73.97 14.21
N GLU A 4 29.90 73.51 14.89
CA GLU A 4 28.81 72.65 14.43
C GLU A 4 27.92 73.28 13.33
N HIS A 5 26.97 72.45 12.86
CA HIS A 5 25.73 72.70 12.09
C HIS A 5 25.85 72.45 10.59
N ASP A 6 25.42 71.28 10.10
CA ASP A 6 24.03 70.80 9.93
C ASP A 6 23.45 71.24 8.58
N ALA A 7 23.12 70.24 7.76
CA ALA A 7 21.97 70.22 6.85
C ALA A 7 21.99 68.88 6.11
N TYR A 8 21.41 67.81 6.67
CA TYR A 8 20.03 67.44 6.37
C TYR A 8 19.68 67.60 4.89
N TYR A 9 19.81 66.50 4.14
CA TYR A 9 18.81 66.14 3.14
C TYR A 9 18.45 64.65 3.29
N TRP A 10 17.27 64.45 3.88
CA TRP A 10 16.31 63.38 3.63
C TRP A 10 16.53 61.98 4.31
N ALA A 11 16.09 61.90 5.57
CA ALA A 11 14.86 61.24 6.07
C ALA A 11 14.45 59.80 5.58
N PRO A 12 13.58 59.07 6.32
CA PRO A 12 13.92 57.78 6.97
C PRO A 12 12.86 56.68 6.71
N LEU A 13 13.01 55.46 7.28
CA LEU A 13 12.02 54.82 8.18
C LEU A 13 12.26 53.33 8.48
N ALA A 14 12.16 53.01 9.79
CA ALA A 14 11.64 51.80 10.44
C ALA A 14 12.37 50.46 10.20
N GLN A 15 13.19 49.98 11.14
CA GLN A 15 12.78 49.17 12.32
C GLN A 15 11.95 47.92 11.97
N HIS A 16 12.56 46.73 12.09
CA HIS A 16 12.14 45.76 13.12
C HIS A 16 13.09 44.57 13.23
N GLU A 17 13.38 44.19 14.48
CA GLU A 17 14.01 42.95 14.91
C GLU A 17 13.29 41.70 14.36
N ARG A 18 14.03 40.61 14.07
CA ARG A 18 13.86 39.27 14.69
C ARG A 18 14.60 38.15 13.96
N ALA A 19 14.96 37.15 14.77
CA ALA A 19 14.98 35.73 14.42
C ALA A 19 16.24 35.14 13.75
N GLY A 20 17.42 35.43 14.31
CA GLY A 20 18.48 34.42 14.31
C GLY A 20 18.25 33.44 15.47
N SER A 21 17.97 32.16 15.19
CA SER A 21 17.99 31.00 16.13
C SER A 21 16.68 30.21 16.35
N MET A 22 15.71 30.26 15.43
CA MET A 22 14.63 29.25 15.36
C MET A 22 14.71 28.34 14.12
N ALA A 23 15.53 28.69 13.13
CA ALA A 23 15.67 27.92 11.89
C ALA A 23 16.39 26.56 12.09
N SER A 24 17.29 26.46 13.09
CA SER A 24 18.05 25.23 13.32
C SER A 24 17.26 24.15 14.08
N LEU A 25 16.31 24.54 14.93
CA LEU A 25 15.43 23.60 15.64
C LEU A 25 14.30 23.04 14.76
N LEU A 26 13.99 23.68 13.63
CA LEU A 26 13.03 23.16 12.66
C LEU A 26 13.63 22.09 11.72
N SER A 27 14.95 22.05 11.56
CA SER A 27 15.62 21.02 10.74
C SER A 27 15.70 19.64 11.41
N ALA A 28 15.38 19.55 12.70
CA ALA A 28 15.26 18.29 13.43
C ALA A 28 13.81 17.74 13.44
N ARG A 29 12.89 18.34 12.68
CA ARG A 29 11.67 17.65 12.26
C ARG A 29 12.06 16.63 11.20
N LYS A 30 12.60 15.50 11.65
CA LYS A 30 12.64 14.27 10.87
C LYS A 30 11.24 14.07 10.30
N ASP A 31 11.10 14.23 8.98
CA ASP A 31 9.82 14.12 8.30
C ASP A 31 9.08 12.87 8.81
N PRO A 32 7.87 13.00 9.39
CA PRO A 32 7.16 11.86 9.97
C PRO A 32 6.72 10.80 8.92
N ALA A 33 6.96 11.06 7.64
CA ALA A 33 6.61 10.17 6.55
C ALA A 33 7.48 10.48 5.32
N ALA A 34 8.80 10.32 5.43
CA ALA A 34 9.59 10.08 4.23
C ALA A 34 9.02 8.79 3.61
N TRP A 35 8.18 8.93 2.58
CA TRP A 35 7.55 7.86 1.82
C TRP A 35 8.62 7.01 1.15
N ARG A 36 9.31 6.18 1.93
CA ARG A 36 10.24 5.19 1.40
C ARG A 36 9.43 4.09 0.75
N GLN A 37 9.74 3.82 -0.51
CA GLN A 37 9.21 2.66 -1.20
C GLN A 37 9.85 1.42 -0.55
N PRO A 38 9.05 0.52 0.04
CA PRO A 38 9.59 -0.68 0.65
C PRO A 38 10.15 -1.60 -0.44
N GLU A 39 11.32 -2.17 -0.16
CA GLU A 39 11.93 -3.14 -1.06
C GLU A 39 11.09 -4.43 -1.11
N LEU A 40 11.23 -5.20 -2.19
CA LEU A 40 10.42 -6.40 -2.41
C LEU A 40 10.45 -7.40 -1.23
N PRO A 41 11.60 -7.68 -0.58
CA PRO A 41 11.64 -8.56 0.59
C PRO A 41 10.81 -8.02 1.77
N GLU A 42 10.80 -6.70 1.97
CA GLU A 42 10.02 -6.07 3.02
C GLU A 42 8.52 -6.21 2.75
N VAL A 43 8.10 -5.99 1.49
CA VAL A 43 6.70 -6.18 1.08
C VAL A 43 6.25 -7.62 1.32
N ILE A 44 7.09 -8.61 1.02
CA ILE A 44 6.79 -10.02 1.29
C ILE A 44 6.69 -10.28 2.79
N ALA A 45 7.55 -9.68 3.61
CA ALA A 45 7.44 -9.78 5.07
C ALA A 45 6.14 -9.14 5.60
N MET A 46 5.70 -8.02 5.02
CA MET A 46 4.46 -7.33 5.38
C MET A 46 3.20 -8.17 5.09
N LEU A 47 3.23 -9.09 4.13
CA LEU A 47 2.12 -10.03 3.87
C LEU A 47 1.83 -10.95 5.07
N ASN A 48 2.83 -11.22 5.91
CA ASN A 48 2.70 -12.02 7.14
C ASN A 48 2.43 -11.18 8.40
N TYR A 49 2.18 -9.87 8.25
CA TYR A 49 2.00 -9.00 9.40
C TYR A 49 0.65 -9.21 10.09
N LYS A 50 0.58 -9.00 11.41
CA LYS A 50 -0.65 -9.23 12.20
C LYS A 50 -1.82 -8.37 11.74
N LEU A 51 -1.55 -7.13 11.32
CA LEU A 51 -2.59 -6.19 10.88
C LEU A 51 -3.04 -6.50 9.45
N ASP A 52 -4.32 -6.77 9.28
CA ASP A 52 -4.88 -7.10 7.96
C ASP A 52 -4.78 -5.95 6.97
N ALA A 53 -4.88 -4.70 7.44
CA ALA A 53 -4.68 -3.52 6.61
C ALA A 53 -3.27 -3.47 5.99
N VAL A 54 -2.25 -3.94 6.74
CA VAL A 54 -0.88 -4.05 6.23
C VAL A 54 -0.81 -5.16 5.19
N LYS A 55 -1.43 -6.31 5.44
CA LYS A 55 -1.48 -7.42 4.46
C LYS A 55 -2.15 -6.99 3.14
N SER A 56 -3.31 -6.34 3.21
CA SER A 56 -4.04 -5.89 2.02
C SER A 56 -3.25 -4.84 1.25
N ASN A 57 -2.64 -3.87 1.95
CA ASN A 57 -1.82 -2.84 1.30
C ASN A 57 -0.57 -3.44 0.66
N ALA A 58 0.12 -4.36 1.34
CA ALA A 58 1.27 -5.06 0.80
C ALA A 58 0.89 -5.90 -0.43
N ALA A 59 -0.24 -6.62 -0.40
CA ALA A 59 -0.71 -7.40 -1.54
C ALA A 59 -1.09 -6.51 -2.74
N ALA A 60 -1.77 -5.38 -2.49
CA ALA A 60 -2.10 -4.41 -3.54
C ALA A 60 -0.84 -3.76 -4.14
N TYR A 61 0.13 -3.39 -3.30
CA TYR A 61 1.40 -2.86 -3.75
C TYR A 61 2.17 -3.89 -4.58
N LEU A 62 2.23 -5.14 -4.12
CA LEU A 62 2.87 -6.24 -4.84
C LEU A 62 2.19 -6.53 -6.18
N GLN A 63 0.87 -6.45 -6.23
CA GLN A 63 0.09 -6.56 -7.46
C GLN A 63 0.50 -5.49 -8.48
N HIS A 64 0.63 -4.23 -8.03
CA HIS A 64 1.08 -3.13 -8.86
C HIS A 64 2.52 -3.35 -9.36
N LEU A 65 3.44 -3.73 -8.46
CA LEU A 65 4.84 -4.02 -8.80
C LEU A 65 4.97 -5.15 -9.83
N CYS A 66 4.15 -6.19 -9.73
CA CYS A 66 4.17 -7.31 -10.68
C CYS A 66 3.51 -6.98 -12.03
N PHE A 67 2.83 -5.83 -12.16
CA PHE A 67 2.19 -5.44 -13.40
C PHE A 67 3.24 -5.11 -14.48
N ARG A 68 3.24 -5.89 -15.56
CA ARG A 68 4.19 -5.74 -16.70
C ARG A 68 5.69 -5.82 -16.34
N ASN A 69 6.04 -6.27 -15.13
CA ASN A 69 7.44 -6.42 -14.72
C ASN A 69 7.80 -7.90 -14.48
N ASP A 70 8.36 -8.56 -15.51
CA ASP A 70 8.71 -9.98 -15.42
C ASP A 70 9.84 -10.26 -14.42
N LYS A 71 10.78 -9.32 -14.25
CA LYS A 71 11.89 -9.47 -13.28
C LYS A 71 11.36 -9.56 -11.85
N LEU A 72 10.43 -8.68 -11.48
CA LEU A 72 9.83 -8.71 -10.14
C LEU A 72 8.99 -9.97 -9.92
N LYS A 73 8.27 -10.47 -10.93
CA LYS A 73 7.54 -11.75 -10.81
C LYS A 73 8.47 -12.91 -10.47
N THR A 74 9.60 -13.02 -11.16
CA THR A 74 10.62 -14.04 -10.88
C THR A 74 11.25 -13.84 -9.50
N GLU A 75 11.48 -12.60 -9.09
CA GLU A 75 12.04 -12.31 -7.77
C GLU A 75 11.07 -12.65 -6.63
N VAL A 76 9.76 -12.40 -6.80
CA VAL A 76 8.72 -12.85 -5.86
C VAL A 76 8.74 -14.37 -5.68
N ARG A 77 8.90 -15.11 -6.79
CA ARG A 77 9.08 -16.58 -6.74
C ARG A 77 10.34 -16.94 -5.94
N ARG A 78 11.47 -16.29 -6.23
CA ARG A 78 12.76 -16.55 -5.59
C ARG A 78 12.71 -16.32 -4.08
N LEU A 79 12.05 -15.25 -3.66
CA LEU A 79 11.84 -14.86 -2.26
C LEU A 79 10.71 -15.63 -1.57
N LYS A 80 10.17 -16.69 -2.17
CA LYS A 80 9.09 -17.52 -1.61
C LYS A 80 7.82 -16.72 -1.27
N GLY A 81 7.55 -15.63 -1.99
CA GLY A 81 6.33 -14.85 -1.83
C GLY A 81 5.08 -15.53 -2.39
N ILE A 82 5.21 -16.42 -3.37
CA ILE A 82 4.07 -17.16 -3.97
C ILE A 82 3.32 -18.01 -2.92
N PRO A 83 3.97 -18.89 -2.14
CA PRO A 83 3.31 -19.62 -1.07
C PRO A 83 2.51 -18.73 -0.11
N VAL A 84 3.11 -17.61 0.32
CA VAL A 84 2.47 -16.65 1.23
C VAL A 84 1.20 -16.06 0.60
N LEU A 85 1.26 -15.67 -0.67
CA LEU A 85 0.10 -15.16 -1.39
C LEU A 85 -1.01 -16.21 -1.54
N VAL A 86 -0.65 -17.50 -1.71
CA VAL A 86 -1.64 -18.59 -1.79
C VAL A 86 -2.33 -18.79 -0.44
N GLU A 87 -1.60 -18.75 0.67
CA GLU A 87 -2.16 -18.83 2.02
C GLU A 87 -3.17 -17.69 2.29
N LEU A 88 -2.85 -16.48 1.83
CA LEU A 88 -3.74 -15.32 1.96
C LEU A 88 -5.06 -15.44 1.18
N LEU A 89 -5.20 -16.40 0.25
CA LEU A 89 -6.46 -16.64 -0.45
C LEU A 89 -7.57 -17.17 0.48
N ASP A 90 -7.19 -17.88 1.53
CA ASP A 90 -8.15 -18.41 2.52
C ASP A 90 -8.46 -17.40 3.64
N HIS A 91 -7.87 -16.19 3.58
CA HIS A 91 -8.07 -15.15 4.60
C HIS A 91 -9.54 -14.70 4.68
N PRO A 92 -10.11 -14.46 5.88
CA PRO A 92 -11.52 -14.11 6.05
C PRO A 92 -11.89 -12.75 5.44
N LYS A 93 -10.96 -11.77 5.45
CA LYS A 93 -11.20 -10.43 4.91
C LYS A 93 -11.09 -10.36 3.39
N LYS A 94 -12.09 -9.71 2.77
CA LYS A 94 -12.24 -9.56 1.32
C LYS A 94 -11.06 -8.83 0.69
N GLU A 95 -10.61 -7.76 1.32
CA GLU A 95 -9.54 -6.89 0.83
C GLU A 95 -8.21 -7.65 0.72
N VAL A 96 -7.94 -8.54 1.68
CA VAL A 96 -6.71 -9.32 1.76
C VAL A 96 -6.68 -10.38 0.66
N HIS A 97 -7.68 -11.25 0.60
CA HIS A 97 -7.70 -12.31 -0.40
C HIS A 97 -7.87 -11.78 -1.83
N HIS A 98 -8.54 -10.64 -2.02
CA HIS A 98 -8.67 -9.99 -3.33
C HIS A 98 -7.33 -9.44 -3.80
N GLY A 99 -6.60 -8.73 -2.94
CA GLY A 99 -5.26 -8.22 -3.23
C GLY A 99 -4.30 -9.36 -3.60
N ALA A 100 -4.30 -10.42 -2.79
CA ALA A 100 -3.46 -11.60 -3.01
C ALA A 100 -3.79 -12.33 -4.33
N CYS A 101 -5.08 -12.52 -4.63
CA CYS A 101 -5.55 -13.10 -5.88
C CYS A 101 -5.08 -12.30 -7.09
N GLY A 102 -5.22 -10.97 -7.07
CA GLY A 102 -4.76 -10.14 -8.17
C GLY A 102 -3.23 -10.09 -8.31
N ALA A 103 -2.47 -10.19 -7.21
CA ALA A 103 -1.02 -10.35 -7.27
C ALA A 103 -0.63 -11.68 -7.94
N LEU A 104 -1.24 -12.80 -7.54
CA LEU A 104 -1.03 -14.11 -8.15
C LEU A 104 -1.39 -14.13 -9.64
N LYS A 105 -2.50 -13.48 -10.01
CA LYS A 105 -2.89 -13.26 -11.41
C LYS A 105 -1.74 -12.62 -12.18
N ASN A 106 -1.22 -11.48 -11.70
CA ASN A 106 -0.14 -10.75 -12.38
C ASN A 106 1.17 -11.56 -12.48
N ILE A 107 1.51 -12.31 -11.43
CA ILE A 107 2.66 -13.23 -11.41
C ILE A 107 2.50 -14.35 -12.45
N SER A 108 1.29 -14.90 -12.58
CA SER A 108 0.98 -15.97 -13.54
C SER A 108 1.06 -15.53 -15.01
N TYR A 109 0.84 -14.23 -15.28
CA TYR A 109 1.00 -13.62 -16.61
C TYR A 109 2.47 -13.30 -16.96
N GLY A 110 3.45 -13.80 -16.21
CA GLY A 110 4.87 -13.68 -16.55
C GLY A 110 5.29 -14.53 -17.76
N ARG A 111 6.39 -14.13 -18.42
CA ARG A 111 7.05 -14.96 -19.45
C ARG A 111 7.69 -16.22 -18.88
N ASP A 112 8.06 -16.19 -17.60
CA ASP A 112 8.70 -17.31 -16.90
C ASP A 112 7.66 -18.41 -16.56
N PRO A 113 7.73 -19.60 -17.19
CA PRO A 113 6.78 -20.68 -16.96
C PRO A 113 6.90 -21.26 -15.53
N ASP A 114 8.02 -21.09 -14.86
CA ASP A 114 8.20 -21.63 -13.52
C ASP A 114 7.39 -20.87 -12.47
N ASN A 115 6.98 -19.63 -12.73
CA ASN A 115 6.04 -18.92 -11.87
C ASN A 115 4.70 -19.66 -11.81
N LYS A 116 4.21 -20.15 -12.95
CA LYS A 116 2.99 -20.97 -13.02
C LYS A 116 3.17 -22.32 -12.32
N LYS A 117 4.32 -22.95 -12.49
CA LYS A 117 4.65 -24.20 -11.78
C LYS A 117 4.70 -23.99 -10.27
N ALA A 118 5.32 -22.91 -9.80
CA ALA A 118 5.38 -22.57 -8.38
C ALA A 118 3.97 -22.37 -7.78
N ILE A 119 3.10 -21.65 -8.49
CA ILE A 119 1.69 -21.49 -8.06
C ILE A 119 0.98 -22.85 -7.98
N LYS A 120 1.19 -23.72 -8.98
CA LYS A 120 0.62 -25.08 -8.98
C LYS A 120 1.13 -25.94 -7.83
N ASN A 121 2.44 -25.87 -7.55
CA ASN A 121 3.09 -26.69 -6.52
C ASN A 121 2.72 -26.28 -5.09
N CYS A 122 2.18 -25.08 -4.89
CA CYS A 122 1.72 -24.59 -3.59
C CYS A 122 0.19 -24.69 -3.44
N ASP A 123 -0.48 -25.59 -4.16
CA ASP A 123 -1.94 -25.74 -4.15
C ASP A 123 -2.71 -24.45 -4.48
N GLY A 124 -2.13 -23.59 -5.32
CA GLY A 124 -2.76 -22.33 -5.75
C GLY A 124 -4.07 -22.57 -6.50
N VAL A 125 -4.15 -23.63 -7.33
CA VAL A 125 -5.38 -23.95 -8.09
C VAL A 125 -6.53 -24.36 -7.15
N PRO A 126 -6.37 -25.35 -6.25
CA PRO A 126 -7.39 -25.64 -5.23
C PRO A 126 -7.83 -24.42 -4.43
N SER A 127 -6.88 -23.56 -4.02
CA SER A 127 -7.16 -22.37 -3.21
C SER A 127 -7.98 -21.32 -3.96
N LEU A 128 -7.68 -21.09 -5.25
CA LEU A 128 -8.47 -20.21 -6.11
C LEU A 128 -9.89 -20.75 -6.33
N VAL A 129 -10.06 -22.07 -6.48
CA VAL A 129 -11.38 -22.71 -6.62
C VAL A 129 -12.20 -22.57 -5.32
N ARG A 130 -11.58 -22.73 -4.14
CA ARG A 130 -12.24 -22.47 -2.85
C ARG A 130 -12.70 -21.03 -2.74
N LEU A 131 -11.83 -20.08 -3.09
CA LEU A 131 -12.17 -18.65 -3.06
C LEU A 131 -13.34 -18.32 -3.98
N LEU A 132 -13.40 -18.90 -5.19
CA LEU A 132 -14.51 -18.72 -6.13
C LEU A 132 -15.85 -19.20 -5.56
N ARG A 133 -15.85 -20.35 -4.88
CA ARG A 133 -17.07 -20.87 -4.21
C ARG A 133 -17.53 -19.93 -3.11
N LYS A 134 -16.61 -19.52 -2.24
CA LYS A 134 -16.88 -18.58 -1.14
C LYS A 134 -17.42 -17.24 -1.64
N ALA A 135 -16.85 -16.69 -2.72
CA ALA A 135 -17.32 -15.43 -3.31
C ALA A 135 -18.77 -15.54 -3.79
N ARG A 136 -19.13 -16.64 -4.48
CA ARG A 136 -20.50 -16.89 -4.92
C ARG A 136 -21.49 -16.99 -3.76
N ASP A 137 -21.10 -17.68 -2.69
CA ASP A 137 -21.95 -17.83 -1.50
C ASP A 137 -22.16 -16.49 -0.79
N MET A 138 -21.13 -15.64 -0.72
CA MET A 138 -21.23 -14.30 -0.16
C MET A 138 -22.16 -13.40 -0.98
N ASP A 139 -21.99 -13.36 -2.29
CA ASP A 139 -22.84 -12.55 -3.18
C ASP A 139 -24.31 -13.01 -3.10
N LEU A 140 -24.56 -14.33 -3.04
CA LEU A 140 -25.90 -14.88 -2.87
C LEU A 140 -26.51 -14.51 -1.51
N ASN A 141 -25.74 -14.61 -0.42
CA ASN A 141 -26.21 -14.21 0.92
C ASN A 141 -26.55 -12.73 0.99
N GLU A 142 -25.79 -11.86 0.33
CA GLU A 142 -26.08 -10.43 0.24
C GLU A 142 -27.40 -10.19 -0.50
N VAL A 143 -27.61 -10.83 -1.66
CA VAL A 143 -28.88 -10.73 -2.44
C VAL A 143 -30.06 -11.23 -1.62
N ILE A 144 -29.92 -12.38 -0.96
CA ILE A 144 -30.95 -12.96 -0.10
C ILE A 144 -31.30 -11.97 1.02
N THR A 145 -30.30 -11.49 1.76
CA THR A 145 -30.49 -10.55 2.87
C THR A 145 -31.14 -9.24 2.41
N GLY A 146 -30.71 -8.68 1.27
CA GLY A 146 -31.32 -7.49 0.68
C GLY A 146 -32.78 -7.72 0.29
N THR A 147 -33.09 -8.86 -0.32
CA THR A 147 -34.47 -9.23 -0.70
C THR A 147 -35.39 -9.38 0.51
N TRP A 148 -34.90 -9.93 1.63
CA TRP A 148 -35.67 -10.02 2.86
C TRP A 148 -35.83 -8.66 3.56
N ALA A 149 -34.84 -7.77 3.44
CA ALA A 149 -34.88 -6.43 4.04
C ALA A 149 -35.90 -5.52 3.34
N GLU A 150 -35.95 -5.52 2.01
CA GLU A 150 -36.93 -4.73 1.24
C GLU A 150 -38.38 -5.10 1.56
N ARG A 151 -38.64 -6.38 1.86
CA ARG A 151 -40.01 -6.85 2.18
C ARG A 151 -40.52 -6.43 3.56
N ARG A 152 -39.69 -5.83 4.43
CA ARG A 152 -40.13 -5.36 5.77
C ARG A 152 -40.32 -3.84 5.88
N GLY A 153 -40.04 -3.08 4.82
CA GLY A 153 -40.11 -1.61 4.83
C GLY A 153 -41.37 -0.98 4.20
N GLY A 154 -42.32 -1.78 3.72
CA GLY A 154 -43.55 -1.29 3.10
C GLY A 154 -44.78 -1.71 3.89
N GLY A 155 -45.11 -0.96 4.94
CA GLY A 155 -46.32 -1.11 5.74
C GLY A 155 -46.77 0.24 6.26
#